data_AF-A0A2D8ADV5-F1
#
_entry.id   AF-A0A2D8ADV5-F1
#
_cell.length_a   1.000
_cell.length_b   1.000
_cell.length_c   1.000
_cell.angle_alpha   90.00
_cell.angle_beta   90.00
_cell.angle_gamma   90.00
#
_symmetry.space_group_name_H-M   'P 1'
#
loop_
_entity.id
_entity.type
_entity.pdbx_description
1 polymer ?
#
loop_
_entity_poly.entity_id
_entity_poly.type
_entity_poly.pdbx_seq_one_letter_code
_entity_poly.pdbx_strand_id
1 'polypeptide(L)'
;MSNARIVKKKHTRFLADFMVEVSQDAEWEKKLQALQIEDKLNTAEAGYPTEFLQWVPEAEADNLQYSIERVELADIPREASCWWPVDDNTHFYMAYPSEYPQSSIYMAIDFHGDHSDCCG
;
A
#
# COMPACT_ATOMS: atom_id res chain seq x y z
N MET A 1 14.14 -8.39 -23.73
CA MET A 1 12.75 -8.55 -23.28
C MET A 1 12.76 -9.38 -22.01
N SER A 2 12.62 -8.74 -20.84
CA SER A 2 12.48 -9.45 -19.58
C SER A 2 11.18 -10.26 -19.59
N ASN A 3 11.22 -11.50 -19.11
CA ASN A 3 10.03 -12.34 -19.02
C ASN A 3 9.00 -11.66 -18.11
N ALA A 4 7.80 -11.34 -18.60
CA ALA A 4 6.74 -10.70 -17.82
C ALA A 4 6.42 -11.46 -16.51
N ARG A 5 6.61 -12.78 -16.49
CA ARG A 5 6.48 -13.63 -15.30
C ARG A 5 7.54 -13.37 -14.22
N ILE A 6 8.77 -13.00 -14.61
CA ILE A 6 9.85 -12.64 -13.70
C ILE A 6 9.55 -11.25 -13.10
N VAL A 7 9.13 -10.32 -13.95
CA VAL A 7 8.72 -8.96 -13.54
C VAL A 7 7.60 -9.04 -12.50
N LYS A 8 6.50 -9.76 -12.80
CA LYS A 8 5.39 -9.98 -11.86
C LYS A 8 5.85 -10.52 -10.49
N LYS A 9 6.76 -11.50 -10.47
CA LYS A 9 7.30 -12.06 -9.20
C LYS A 9 8.07 -11.02 -8.38
N LYS A 10 8.81 -10.13 -9.03
CA LYS A 10 9.53 -9.04 -8.36
C LYS A 10 8.56 -8.02 -7.76
N HIS A 11 7.56 -7.58 -8.52
CA HIS A 11 6.53 -6.66 -8.02
C HIS A 11 5.85 -7.22 -6.76
N THR A 12 5.39 -8.48 -6.79
CA THR A 12 4.72 -9.09 -5.62
C THR A 12 5.66 -9.22 -4.42
N ARG A 13 6.95 -9.51 -4.65
CA ARG A 13 7.93 -9.63 -3.56
C ARG A 13 8.10 -8.30 -2.83
N PHE A 14 8.29 -7.22 -3.56
CA PHE A 14 8.59 -5.90 -2.98
C PHE A 14 7.34 -5.13 -2.55
N LEU A 15 6.15 -5.58 -2.93
CA LEU A 15 4.89 -4.94 -2.55
C LEU A 15 4.65 -4.99 -1.03
N ALA A 16 4.97 -6.12 -0.39
CA ALA A 16 4.84 -6.25 1.06
C ALA A 16 5.81 -5.32 1.79
N ASP A 17 7.08 -5.30 1.37
CA ASP A 17 8.11 -4.41 1.91
C ASP A 17 7.67 -2.94 1.75
N PHE A 18 7.23 -2.57 0.54
CA PHE A 18 6.72 -1.22 0.27
C PHE A 18 5.60 -0.80 1.22
N MET A 19 4.61 -1.66 1.45
CA MET A 19 3.49 -1.32 2.34
C MET A 19 3.92 -1.14 3.80
N VAL A 20 4.86 -1.96 4.26
CA VAL A 20 5.44 -1.83 5.60
C VAL A 20 6.17 -0.50 5.74
N GLU A 21 6.99 -0.12 4.75
CA GLU A 21 7.74 1.13 4.81
C GLU A 21 6.85 2.37 4.72
N VAL A 22 5.86 2.33 3.83
CA VAL A 22 4.87 3.41 3.68
C VAL A 22 4.10 3.65 4.98
N SER A 23 3.76 2.60 5.73
CA SER A 23 3.03 2.74 7.00
C SER A 23 3.85 3.37 8.13
N GLN A 24 5.18 3.41 8.00
CA GLN A 24 6.10 3.93 9.01
C GLN A 24 6.72 5.28 8.61
N ASP A 25 6.64 5.66 7.33
CA ASP A 25 7.09 6.96 6.84
C ASP A 25 6.05 8.04 7.18
N ALA A 26 6.47 9.07 7.92
CA ALA A 26 5.56 10.09 8.46
C ALA A 26 4.86 10.95 7.38
N GLU A 27 5.44 11.08 6.18
CA GLU A 27 4.78 11.78 5.08
C GLU A 27 3.69 10.90 4.46
N TRP A 28 4.02 9.63 4.26
CA TRP A 28 3.09 8.65 3.71
C TRP A 28 1.97 8.26 4.66
N GLU A 29 2.24 8.14 5.95
CA GLU A 29 1.23 7.94 6.99
C GLU A 29 0.13 9.00 6.88
N LYS A 30 0.50 10.28 6.74
CA LYS A 30 -0.47 11.37 6.55
C LYS A 30 -1.26 11.24 5.25
N LYS A 31 -0.60 10.86 4.15
CA LYS A 31 -1.28 10.61 2.87
C LYS A 31 -2.27 9.46 3.00
N LEU A 32 -1.90 8.39 3.69
CA LEU A 32 -2.76 7.23 3.96
C LEU A 32 -3.95 7.59 4.85
N GLN A 33 -3.74 8.39 5.89
CA GLN A 33 -4.82 8.84 6.76
C GLN A 33 -5.82 9.74 6.02
N ALA A 34 -5.33 10.58 5.10
CA ALA A 34 -6.15 11.49 4.31
C ALA A 34 -6.91 10.82 3.14
N LEU A 35 -6.53 9.60 2.74
CA LEU A 35 -7.23 8.83 1.71
C LEU A 35 -8.69 8.56 2.13
N GLN A 36 -9.63 8.91 1.28
CA GLN A 36 -11.04 8.50 1.44
C GLN A 36 -11.29 7.15 0.79
N ILE A 37 -12.43 6.53 1.08
CA ILE A 37 -12.84 5.28 0.42
C ILE A 37 -12.97 5.57 -1.09
N GLU A 38 -12.49 4.64 -1.92
CA GLU A 38 -12.36 4.77 -3.39
C GLU A 38 -11.27 5.72 -3.90
N ASP A 39 -10.59 6.48 -3.01
CA ASP A 39 -9.41 7.24 -3.41
C ASP A 39 -8.23 6.30 -3.66
N LYS A 40 -7.34 6.76 -4.53
CA LYS A 40 -6.13 6.05 -4.94
C LYS A 40 -4.90 6.91 -4.77
N LEU A 41 -3.87 6.34 -4.15
CA LEU A 41 -2.54 6.92 -4.03
C LEU A 41 -1.55 6.07 -4.84
N ASN A 42 -0.85 6.69 -5.79
CA ASN A 42 0.08 6.01 -6.69
C ASN A 42 1.49 6.60 -6.58
N THR A 43 2.51 5.75 -6.53
CA THR A 43 3.91 6.17 -6.52
C THR A 43 4.34 6.92 -7.79
N ALA A 44 3.63 6.75 -8.91
CA ALA A 44 3.88 7.50 -10.14
C ALA A 44 3.63 9.01 -9.99
N GLU A 45 2.73 9.40 -9.07
CA GLU A 45 2.36 10.79 -8.83
C GLU A 45 2.94 11.30 -7.50
N ALA A 46 2.83 10.48 -6.45
CA ALA A 46 3.26 10.82 -5.10
C ALA A 46 4.77 10.63 -4.84
N GLY A 47 5.48 9.97 -5.76
CA GLY A 47 6.86 9.51 -5.58
C GLY A 47 6.96 8.24 -4.75
N TYR A 48 8.16 7.91 -4.27
CA TYR A 48 8.40 6.82 -3.32
C TYR A 48 8.71 7.38 -1.93
N PRO A 49 8.54 6.61 -0.84
CA PRO A 49 9.11 6.97 0.45
C PRO A 49 10.62 7.23 0.33
N THR A 50 11.14 8.17 1.11
CA THR A 50 12.48 8.72 0.94
C THR A 50 13.59 7.66 0.94
N GLU A 51 13.45 6.63 1.78
CA GLU A 51 14.46 5.58 1.94
C GLU A 51 14.15 4.31 1.14
N PHE A 52 12.95 4.18 0.57
CA PHE A 52 12.52 2.95 -0.10
C PHE A 52 13.42 2.55 -1.27
N LEU A 53 13.77 3.52 -2.13
CA LEU A 53 14.66 3.26 -3.27
C LEU A 53 16.12 3.02 -2.83
N GLN A 54 16.50 3.38 -1.61
CA GLN A 54 17.83 3.04 -1.08
C GLN A 54 17.90 1.56 -0.68
N TRP A 55 16.82 1.02 -0.11
CA TRP A 55 16.71 -0.39 0.25
C TRP A 55 16.38 -1.29 -0.93
N VAL A 56 15.59 -0.77 -1.88
CA VAL A 56 15.15 -1.49 -3.09
C VAL A 56 15.51 -0.67 -4.33
N PRO A 57 16.80 -0.49 -4.66
CA PRO A 57 17.23 0.26 -5.85
C PRO A 57 16.75 -0.38 -7.16
N GLU A 58 16.46 -1.68 -7.11
CA GLU A 58 15.90 -2.44 -8.22
C GLU A 58 14.49 -1.97 -8.61
N ALA A 59 13.75 -1.35 -7.68
CA ALA A 59 12.44 -0.80 -7.97
C ALA A 59 12.51 0.38 -8.95
N GLU A 60 13.56 1.20 -8.86
CA GLU A 60 13.81 2.27 -9.83
C GLU A 60 14.30 1.69 -11.17
N ALA A 61 15.25 0.74 -11.12
CA ALA A 61 15.82 0.14 -12.33
C ALA A 61 14.79 -0.60 -13.19
N ASP A 62 13.82 -1.26 -12.54
CA ASP A 62 12.72 -1.97 -13.20
C ASP A 62 11.48 -1.07 -13.42
N ASN A 63 11.55 0.23 -13.07
CA ASN A 63 10.47 1.22 -13.16
C ASN A 63 9.15 0.72 -12.57
N LEU A 64 9.23 0.10 -11.38
CA LEU A 64 8.06 -0.41 -10.68
C LEU A 64 7.17 0.75 -10.27
N GLN A 65 5.86 0.51 -10.17
CA GLN A 65 4.90 1.47 -9.63
C GLN A 65 3.88 0.74 -8.75
N TYR A 66 3.51 1.36 -7.64
CA TYR A 66 2.55 0.80 -6.69
C TYR A 66 1.40 1.76 -6.48
N SER A 67 0.24 1.16 -6.27
CA SER A 67 -1.01 1.84 -5.98
C SER A 67 -1.54 1.34 -4.63
N ILE A 68 -2.08 2.26 -3.84
CA ILE A 68 -2.76 1.99 -2.58
C ILE A 68 -4.14 2.62 -2.64
N GLU A 69 -5.16 1.87 -2.25
CA GLU A 69 -6.54 2.31 -2.19
C GLU A 69 -7.09 2.04 -0.79
N ARG A 70 -7.93 2.95 -0.29
CA ARG A 70 -8.68 2.69 0.95
C ARG A 70 -9.97 1.96 0.58
N VAL A 71 -10.21 0.86 1.28
CA VAL A 71 -11.34 -0.05 1.03
C VAL A 71 -12.13 -0.29 2.30
N GLU A 72 -13.35 -0.81 2.17
CA GLU A 72 -14.11 -1.27 3.33
C GLU A 72 -13.72 -2.70 3.70
N LEU A 73 -13.88 -3.08 4.97
CA LEU A 73 -13.69 -4.46 5.42
C LEU A 73 -14.56 -5.45 4.63
N ALA A 74 -15.73 -5.01 4.17
CA ALA A 74 -16.66 -5.83 3.37
C ALA A 74 -16.08 -6.22 2.00
N ASP A 75 -15.16 -5.44 1.46
CA ASP A 75 -14.52 -5.68 0.16
C ASP A 75 -13.27 -6.58 0.27
N ILE A 76 -12.85 -6.89 1.50
CA ILE A 76 -11.65 -7.69 1.75
C ILE A 76 -12.01 -9.17 1.85
N PRO A 77 -11.31 -10.05 1.08
CA PRO A 77 -11.50 -11.49 1.20
C PRO A 77 -11.31 -11.98 2.63
N ARG A 78 -12.23 -12.81 3.10
CA ARG A 78 -12.22 -13.32 4.48
C ARG A 78 -10.92 -14.09 4.79
N GLU A 79 -10.32 -14.75 3.81
CA GLU A 79 -9.05 -15.44 3.95
C GLU A 79 -7.90 -14.49 4.33
N ALA A 80 -7.97 -13.22 3.92
CA ALA A 80 -7.00 -12.19 4.27
C ALA A 80 -7.29 -11.57 5.65
N SER A 81 -8.57 -11.32 5.96
CA SER A 81 -8.97 -10.52 7.14
C SER A 81 -9.40 -11.31 8.37
N CYS A 82 -9.63 -12.62 8.28
CA CYS A 82 -10.28 -13.40 9.34
C CYS A 82 -9.59 -13.42 10.71
N TRP A 83 -8.33 -13.01 10.79
CA TRP A 83 -7.51 -13.00 12.00
C TRP A 83 -7.09 -11.58 12.42
N TRP A 84 -7.53 -10.54 11.70
CA TRP A 84 -7.16 -9.17 12.03
C TRP A 84 -7.85 -8.70 13.30
N PRO A 85 -7.12 -8.14 14.27
CA PRO A 85 -7.73 -7.31 15.28
C PRO A 85 -8.31 -6.09 14.57
N VAL A 86 -9.60 -5.81 14.81
CA VAL A 86 -10.29 -4.64 14.24
C VAL A 86 -10.81 -3.82 15.40
N ASP A 87 -10.46 -2.55 15.41
CA ASP A 87 -11.03 -1.53 16.28
C ASP A 87 -11.70 -0.41 15.45
N ASP A 88 -12.25 0.59 16.13
CA ASP A 88 -12.98 1.69 15.48
C ASP A 88 -12.06 2.61 14.64
N ASN A 89 -10.74 2.54 14.85
CA ASN A 89 -9.73 3.37 14.18
C ASN A 89 -8.94 2.58 13.12
N THR A 90 -9.18 1.28 12.98
CA THR A 90 -8.52 0.45 11.98
C THR A 90 -8.90 0.90 10.57
N HIS A 91 -7.90 1.34 9.81
CA HIS A 91 -8.05 1.64 8.39
C HIS A 91 -7.67 0.43 7.55
N PHE A 92 -8.43 0.17 6.48
CA PHE A 92 -8.18 -0.93 5.58
C PHE A 92 -7.71 -0.46 4.21
N TYR A 93 -6.66 -1.08 3.72
CA TYR A 93 -6.02 -0.73 2.46
C TYR A 93 -5.87 -1.95 1.55
N MET A 94 -6.06 -1.72 0.26
CA MET A 94 -5.66 -2.62 -0.80
C MET A 94 -4.47 -2.00 -1.52
N ALA A 95 -3.37 -2.76 -1.63
CA ALA A 95 -2.19 -2.31 -2.33
C ALA A 95 -1.82 -3.27 -3.45
N TYR A 96 -1.40 -2.75 -4.58
CA TYR A 96 -1.10 -3.55 -5.75
C TYR A 96 -0.08 -2.87 -6.68
N PRO A 97 0.66 -3.65 -7.49
CA PRO A 97 1.49 -3.07 -8.54
C PRO A 97 0.59 -2.54 -9.66
N SER A 98 0.81 -1.30 -10.10
CA SER A 98 -0.07 -0.60 -11.05
C SER A 98 -0.28 -1.39 -12.35
N GLU A 99 0.73 -2.10 -12.81
CA GLU A 99 0.69 -2.93 -14.02
C GLU A 99 0.03 -4.30 -13.81
N TYR A 100 -0.11 -4.74 -12.55
CA TYR A 100 -0.62 -6.07 -12.20
C TYR A 100 -1.60 -6.05 -11.01
N PRO A 101 -2.76 -5.37 -11.12
CA PRO A 101 -3.71 -5.20 -10.01
C PRO A 101 -4.17 -6.50 -9.35
N GLN A 102 -4.27 -7.58 -10.11
CA GLN A 102 -4.63 -8.92 -9.60
C GLN A 102 -3.64 -9.53 -8.57
N SER A 103 -2.52 -8.86 -8.31
CA SER A 103 -1.50 -9.32 -7.34
C SER A 103 -1.57 -8.50 -6.05
N SER A 104 -2.77 -8.08 -5.68
CA SER A 104 -3.02 -7.22 -4.55
C SER A 104 -2.72 -7.92 -3.22
N ILE A 105 -2.35 -7.09 -2.25
CA ILE A 105 -2.33 -7.45 -0.84
C ILE A 105 -3.29 -6.52 -0.10
N TYR A 106 -3.80 -7.01 1.01
CA TYR A 106 -4.68 -6.25 1.89
C TYR A 106 -3.99 -6.05 3.23
N MET A 107 -4.22 -4.89 3.84
CA MET A 107 -3.62 -4.55 5.12
C MET A 107 -4.62 -3.77 5.98
N ALA A 108 -4.65 -4.11 7.27
CA ALA A 108 -5.28 -3.32 8.31
C ALA A 108 -4.20 -2.52 9.04
N ILE A 109 -4.42 -1.22 9.24
CA ILE A 109 -3.47 -0.33 9.91
C ILE A 109 -4.19 0.46 10.99
N ASP A 110 -3.64 0.39 12.20
CA ASP A 110 -4.04 1.22 13.34
C ASP A 110 -2.99 2.33 13.52
N PHE A 111 -3.28 3.53 13.03
CA PHE A 111 -2.35 4.65 13.18
C PHE A 111 -2.32 5.13 14.64
N HIS A 112 -1.13 5.36 15.18
CA HIS A 112 -0.95 5.70 16.61
C HIS A 112 -1.06 7.23 16.89
N GLY A 113 -1.81 7.97 16.05
CA GLY A 113 -1.85 9.44 16.03
C GLY A 113 -3.22 10.07 16.32
N ASP A 114 -3.26 11.41 16.39
CA ASP A 114 -4.49 12.19 16.54
C ASP A 114 -5.32 12.11 15.24
N HIS A 115 -6.50 11.49 15.32
CA HIS A 115 -7.41 11.25 14.19
C HIS A 115 -8.25 12.48 13.81
N SER A 116 -7.82 13.69 14.20
CA SER A 116 -8.59 14.93 14.02
C SER A 116 -8.90 15.28 12.56
N ASP A 117 -8.06 14.84 11.61
CA ASP A 117 -8.28 15.02 10.16
C ASP A 117 -8.98 13.81 9.49
N CYS A 118 -9.32 12.74 10.23
CA CYS A 118 -9.92 11.52 9.69
C CYS A 118 -11.45 11.60 9.52
N CYS A 119 -12.10 12.63 10.06
CA CYS A 119 -13.56 12.81 10.03
C CYS A 119 -13.91 14.24 9.56
N GLY A 120 -13.76 14.49 8.26
CA GLY A 120 -14.24 15.68 7.57
C GLY A 120 -15.22 15.31 6.46
#